data_AF-F8MJ49-F1
#
_entry.id   AF-F8MJ49-F1
#
_cell.length_a   1.000
_cell.length_b   1.000
_cell.length_c   1.000
_cell.angle_alpha   90.00
_cell.angle_beta   90.00
_cell.angle_gamma   90.00
#
_symmetry.space_group_name_H-M   'P 1'
#
loop_
_entity.id
_entity.type
_entity.pdbx_description
1 polymer ?
#
loop_
_entity_poly.entity_id
_entity_poly.type
_entity_poly.pdbx_seq_one_letter_code
_entity_poly.pdbx_strand_id
1 'polypeptide(L)'
;MATTERQPPSSVEGSSPSRPTMFHRLSDNAIDETSDADSDFVKLQKTISKERREARESPQARLQRACPFTFHPNIRPLSKSDYESCIALENAAFPDPAHRATPEKFDYRLSTCPELSLGVFCTVVPEKAKNWTIETLDTAKPVETDRPNGAKSVLVAHIVATRCTGNTITDKDMDYPKDWRSRHGRSADV
;
A
#
# COMPACT_ATOMS: atom_id res chain seq x y z
N MET A 1 59.94 -25.38 33.69
CA MET A 1 59.97 -23.90 33.79
C MET A 1 58.68 -23.38 33.18
N ALA A 2 57.82 -22.58 33.79
CA ALA A 2 57.67 -22.03 35.14
C ALA A 2 56.28 -21.31 35.07
N THR A 3 55.28 -21.75 35.85
CA THR A 3 54.61 -20.99 36.95
C THR A 3 53.87 -19.72 36.50
N THR A 4 52.53 -19.66 36.55
CA THR A 4 51.65 -19.37 37.73
C THR A 4 51.37 -17.88 37.93
N GLU A 5 50.07 -17.56 37.93
CA GLU A 5 49.32 -16.46 38.57
C GLU A 5 49.80 -14.99 38.45
N ARG A 6 48.84 -14.07 38.26
CA ARG A 6 48.30 -13.28 39.37
C ARG A 6 47.25 -12.26 38.90
N GLN A 7 46.09 -12.32 39.52
CA GLN A 7 45.11 -11.24 39.59
C GLN A 7 45.51 -10.27 40.73
N PRO A 8 45.33 -8.95 40.57
CA PRO A 8 45.46 -8.00 41.68
C PRO A 8 44.16 -7.18 41.87
N PRO A 9 44.00 -6.37 42.93
CA PRO A 9 43.03 -6.66 43.99
C PRO A 9 41.97 -5.55 44.18
N SER A 10 40.98 -5.85 45.02
CA SER A 10 40.11 -4.90 45.69
C SER A 10 40.86 -4.04 46.71
N SER A 11 40.49 -2.76 46.86
CA SER A 11 40.21 -2.08 48.16
C SER A 11 40.04 -0.55 48.00
N VAL A 12 38.99 -0.02 48.66
CA VAL A 12 38.90 1.19 49.54
C VAL A 12 39.40 2.55 49.03
N GLU A 13 38.92 3.73 49.41
CA GLU A 13 37.80 4.31 50.17
C GLU A 13 37.98 5.84 49.99
N GLY A 14 36.92 6.64 50.13
CA GLY A 14 37.09 8.04 50.55
C GLY A 14 36.18 9.05 49.84
N SER A 15 35.10 9.45 50.52
CA SER A 15 34.88 10.84 50.99
C SER A 15 33.38 11.15 51.10
N SER A 16 32.86 11.13 52.33
CA SER A 16 31.53 11.64 52.72
C SER A 16 31.46 13.18 52.57
N PRO A 17 30.27 13.84 52.55
CA PRO A 17 29.49 14.01 53.79
C PRO A 17 27.94 13.99 53.65
N SER A 18 27.32 13.42 54.69
CA SER A 18 26.03 13.75 55.31
C SER A 18 24.93 14.43 54.47
N ARG A 19 23.85 13.70 54.22
CA ARG A 19 22.54 14.28 53.84
C ARG A 19 21.55 14.07 54.99
N PRO A 20 20.91 15.13 55.51
CA PRO A 20 20.04 15.01 56.68
C PRO A 20 18.74 14.32 56.32
N THR A 21 18.35 13.33 57.14
CA THR A 21 16.98 12.86 57.26
C THR A 21 16.14 13.95 57.91
N MET A 22 15.19 14.51 57.16
CA MET A 22 14.00 15.14 57.72
C MET A 22 12.80 14.65 56.93
N PHE A 23 12.06 13.75 57.59
CA PHE A 23 10.71 13.37 57.26
C PHE A 23 9.82 14.62 57.24
N HIS A 24 9.27 14.95 56.07
CA HIS A 24 7.83 15.18 55.93
C HIS A 24 7.50 15.10 54.45
N ARG A 25 6.78 14.04 54.04
CA ARG A 25 6.06 14.04 52.77
C ARG A 25 5.06 15.19 52.86
N LEU A 26 5.39 16.32 52.24
CA LEU A 26 4.43 17.39 52.01
C LEU A 26 3.62 17.00 50.79
N SER A 27 2.37 16.64 51.08
CA SER A 27 1.23 16.57 50.18
C SER A 27 1.44 15.77 48.90
N ASP A 28 1.05 14.50 48.96
CA ASP A 28 0.34 13.87 47.85
C ASP A 28 -0.97 14.65 47.66
N ASN A 29 -0.89 15.83 47.02
CA ASN A 29 -2.07 16.53 46.54
C ASN A 29 -2.57 15.76 45.32
N ALA A 30 -3.20 14.61 45.57
CA ALA A 30 -4.26 14.17 44.69
C ALA A 30 -5.22 15.36 44.59
N ILE A 31 -5.32 15.95 43.40
CA ILE A 31 -6.40 16.89 43.12
C ILE A 31 -7.67 16.06 43.28
N ASP A 32 -8.39 16.30 44.38
CA ASP A 32 -9.71 15.74 44.60
C ASP A 32 -10.64 16.36 43.54
N GLU A 33 -10.77 15.69 42.39
CA GLU A 33 -11.67 16.06 41.29
C GLU A 33 -13.16 15.82 41.67
N THR A 34 -13.54 16.14 42.91
CA THR A 34 -14.92 16.14 43.42
C THR A 34 -15.63 17.47 43.17
N SER A 35 -15.12 18.33 42.28
CA SER A 35 -16.01 19.25 41.60
C SER A 35 -16.74 18.43 40.55
N ASP A 36 -18.03 18.17 40.74
CA ASP A 36 -18.92 17.70 39.68
C ASP A 36 -18.77 18.66 38.49
N ALA A 37 -17.84 18.35 37.59
CA ALA A 37 -17.75 19.02 36.31
C ALA A 37 -19.14 18.84 35.70
N ASP A 38 -19.83 19.95 35.43
CA ASP A 38 -21.22 19.94 34.95
C ASP A 38 -21.39 18.79 33.96
N SER A 39 -22.36 17.92 34.23
CA SER A 39 -22.61 16.70 33.46
C SER A 39 -22.55 16.95 31.94
N ASP A 40 -22.93 18.15 31.53
CA ASP A 40 -22.94 18.62 30.16
C ASP A 40 -21.56 18.93 29.57
N PHE A 41 -20.60 19.43 30.37
CA PHE A 41 -19.20 19.61 29.94
C PHE A 41 -18.52 18.25 29.68
N VAL A 42 -18.72 17.28 30.59
CA VAL A 42 -18.19 15.91 30.44
C VAL A 42 -18.82 15.22 29.22
N LYS A 43 -20.14 15.39 29.00
CA LYS A 43 -20.81 14.89 27.78
C LYS A 43 -20.24 15.53 26.53
N LEU A 44 -20.03 16.85 26.51
CA LEU A 44 -19.48 17.57 25.37
C LEU A 44 -18.07 17.07 25.02
N GLN A 45 -17.19 16.88 26.01
CA GLN A 45 -15.86 16.33 25.79
C GLN A 45 -15.90 14.91 25.22
N LYS A 46 -16.81 14.06 25.72
CA LYS A 46 -17.03 12.71 25.18
C LYS A 46 -17.52 12.74 23.73
N THR A 47 -18.45 13.64 23.40
CA THR A 47 -18.96 13.82 22.03
C THR A 47 -17.86 14.28 21.08
N ILE A 48 -17.08 15.30 21.44
CA ILE A 48 -15.94 15.77 20.64
C ILE A 48 -14.91 14.66 20.43
N SER A 49 -14.64 13.85 21.47
CA SER A 49 -13.71 12.73 21.37
C SER A 49 -14.23 11.63 20.44
N LYS A 50 -15.52 11.32 20.49
CA LYS A 50 -16.19 10.36 19.60
C LYS A 50 -16.15 10.85 18.15
N GLU A 51 -16.51 12.11 17.91
CA GLU A 51 -16.50 12.73 16.58
C GLU A 51 -15.09 12.72 15.97
N ARG A 52 -14.05 13.03 16.76
CA ARG A 52 -12.65 12.92 16.31
C ARG A 52 -12.25 11.49 15.93
N ARG A 53 -12.73 10.49 16.68
CA ARG A 53 -12.49 9.07 16.37
C ARG A 53 -13.20 8.67 15.08
N GLU A 54 -14.46 9.07 14.93
CA GLU A 54 -15.26 8.81 13.73
C GLU A 54 -14.67 9.49 12.48
N ALA A 55 -14.17 10.71 12.60
CA ALA A 55 -13.48 11.41 11.52
C ALA A 55 -12.20 10.69 11.08
N ARG A 56 -11.40 10.16 12.04
CA ARG A 56 -10.19 9.37 11.73
C ARG A 56 -10.48 8.01 11.10
N GLU A 57 -11.62 7.41 11.44
CA GLU A 57 -12.08 6.14 10.86
C GLU A 57 -12.97 6.33 9.62
N SER A 58 -13.18 7.58 9.19
CA SER A 58 -13.96 7.87 7.99
C SER A 58 -13.37 7.17 6.75
N PRO A 59 -14.21 6.80 5.77
CA PRO A 59 -13.73 6.21 4.50
C PRO A 59 -12.66 7.07 3.83
N GLN A 60 -12.83 8.40 3.81
CA GLN A 60 -11.85 9.34 3.28
C GLN A 60 -10.51 9.28 4.03
N ALA A 61 -10.52 9.23 5.35
CA ALA A 61 -9.28 9.11 6.14
C ALA A 61 -8.58 7.76 5.92
N ARG A 62 -9.35 6.68 5.69
CA ARG A 62 -8.80 5.37 5.31
C ARG A 62 -8.17 5.40 3.90
N LEU A 63 -8.87 6.00 2.93
CA LEU A 63 -8.37 6.17 1.57
C LEU A 63 -7.09 7.02 1.53
N GLN A 64 -7.05 8.12 2.26
CA GLN A 64 -5.89 9.01 2.32
C GLN A 64 -4.66 8.36 2.98
N ARG A 65 -4.88 7.40 3.89
CA ARG A 65 -3.80 6.56 4.45
C ARG A 65 -3.25 5.57 3.43
N ALA A 66 -4.12 4.96 2.62
CA ALA A 66 -3.73 3.97 1.61
C ALA A 66 -3.11 4.62 0.35
N CYS A 67 -3.63 5.78 -0.06
CA CYS A 67 -3.21 6.53 -1.23
C CYS A 67 -2.95 7.98 -0.79
N PRO A 68 -1.67 8.45 -0.73
CA PRO A 68 -1.35 9.82 -0.31
C PRO A 68 -1.65 10.88 -1.37
N PHE A 69 -2.22 10.48 -2.51
CA PHE A 69 -2.70 11.33 -3.58
C PHE A 69 -4.22 11.31 -3.63
N THR A 70 -4.83 12.29 -4.30
CA THR A 70 -6.28 12.32 -4.44
C THR A 70 -6.75 11.11 -5.26
N PHE A 71 -7.53 10.24 -4.62
CA PHE A 71 -8.01 9.01 -5.24
C PHE A 71 -9.10 9.31 -6.28
N HIS A 72 -8.69 9.37 -7.54
CA HIS A 72 -9.57 9.54 -8.70
C HIS A 72 -9.35 8.36 -9.66
N PRO A 73 -10.05 7.23 -9.44
CA PRO A 73 -9.90 6.06 -10.30
C PRO A 73 -10.52 6.32 -11.67
N ASN A 74 -9.77 6.01 -12.73
CA ASN A 74 -10.23 5.95 -14.10
C ASN A 74 -10.20 4.49 -14.56
N ILE A 75 -11.37 3.96 -14.93
CA ILE A 75 -11.48 2.62 -15.49
C ILE A 75 -11.51 2.73 -17.00
N ARG A 76 -10.63 2.02 -17.69
CA ARG A 76 -10.59 1.99 -19.16
C ARG A 76 -10.16 0.62 -19.69
N PRO A 77 -10.51 0.29 -20.95
CA PRO A 77 -9.91 -0.84 -21.63
C PRO A 77 -8.38 -0.78 -21.60
N LEU A 78 -7.77 -1.95 -21.42
CA LEU A 78 -6.33 -2.11 -21.56
C LEU A 78 -5.97 -2.19 -23.04
N SER A 79 -4.76 -1.79 -23.34
CA SER A 79 -4.20 -1.83 -24.69
C SER A 79 -2.81 -2.45 -24.65
N LYS A 80 -2.27 -2.81 -25.82
CA LYS A 80 -0.85 -3.21 -25.94
C LYS A 80 0.11 -2.17 -25.38
N SER A 81 -0.33 -0.92 -25.33
CA SER A 81 0.43 0.19 -24.79
C SER A 81 0.61 0.10 -23.25
N ASP A 82 -0.23 -0.68 -22.55
CA ASP A 82 -0.22 -0.90 -21.11
C ASP A 82 0.51 -2.20 -20.70
N TYR A 83 1.12 -2.90 -21.67
CA TYR A 83 1.72 -4.23 -21.52
C TYR A 83 2.72 -4.31 -20.35
N GLU A 84 3.70 -3.40 -20.31
CA GLU A 84 4.73 -3.36 -19.27
C GLU A 84 4.12 -3.13 -17.88
N SER A 85 3.12 -2.24 -17.78
CA SER A 85 2.41 -1.98 -16.52
C SER A 85 1.60 -3.20 -16.07
N CYS A 86 1.04 -3.98 -16.99
CA CYS A 86 0.34 -5.21 -16.65
C CYS A 86 1.30 -6.26 -16.10
N ILE A 87 2.50 -6.41 -16.69
CA ILE A 87 3.53 -7.33 -16.20
C ILE A 87 4.04 -6.89 -14.81
N ALA A 88 4.33 -5.60 -14.65
CA ALA A 88 4.78 -5.06 -13.38
C ALA A 88 3.73 -5.29 -12.26
N LEU A 89 2.46 -5.04 -12.57
CA LEU A 89 1.35 -5.27 -11.63
C LEU A 89 1.17 -6.76 -11.29
N GLU A 90 1.20 -7.64 -12.29
CA GLU A 90 1.05 -9.09 -12.09
C GLU A 90 2.17 -9.64 -11.20
N ASN A 91 3.42 -9.21 -11.44
CA ASN A 91 4.57 -9.60 -10.64
C ASN A 91 4.49 -9.13 -9.19
N ALA A 92 3.93 -7.93 -8.96
CA ALA A 92 3.72 -7.38 -7.62
C ALA A 92 2.55 -8.07 -6.89
N ALA A 93 1.47 -8.38 -7.61
CA ALA A 93 0.25 -8.95 -7.04
C ALA A 93 0.37 -10.44 -6.69
N PHE A 94 1.14 -11.21 -7.47
CA PHE A 94 1.31 -12.66 -7.27
C PHE A 94 2.76 -13.02 -6.90
N PRO A 95 3.06 -13.29 -5.61
CA PRO A 95 4.40 -13.66 -5.18
C PRO A 95 4.92 -14.94 -5.84
N ASP A 96 4.05 -15.93 -6.02
CA ASP A 96 4.36 -17.18 -6.73
C ASP A 96 4.29 -16.96 -8.24
N PRO A 97 5.39 -17.18 -8.99
CA PRO A 97 5.39 -17.09 -10.45
C PRO A 97 4.39 -18.02 -11.13
N ALA A 98 4.02 -19.15 -10.53
CA ALA A 98 3.06 -20.10 -11.11
C ALA A 98 1.64 -19.54 -11.20
N HIS A 99 1.29 -18.55 -10.36
CA HIS A 99 -0.02 -17.91 -10.37
C HIS A 99 -0.12 -16.75 -11.37
N ARG A 100 1.00 -16.32 -11.96
CA ARG A 100 1.06 -15.18 -12.87
C ARG A 100 0.59 -15.55 -14.27
N ALA A 101 -0.08 -14.61 -14.93
CA ALA A 101 -0.20 -14.64 -16.39
C ALA A 101 1.19 -14.49 -17.04
N THR A 102 1.46 -15.33 -18.04
CA THR A 102 2.73 -15.26 -18.77
C THR A 102 2.77 -14.02 -19.67
N PRO A 103 3.97 -13.49 -20.01
CA PRO A 103 4.11 -12.36 -20.93
C PRO A 103 3.41 -12.58 -22.29
N GLU A 104 3.39 -13.83 -22.75
CA GLU A 104 2.72 -14.22 -24.00
C GLU A 104 1.19 -14.20 -23.90
N LYS A 105 0.62 -14.54 -22.73
CA LYS A 105 -0.82 -14.38 -22.47
C LYS A 105 -1.22 -12.90 -22.54
N PHE A 106 -0.39 -12.01 -22.00
CA PHE A 106 -0.63 -10.57 -22.11
C PHE A 106 -0.58 -10.07 -23.55
N ASP A 107 0.40 -10.51 -24.35
CA ASP A 107 0.50 -10.08 -25.75
C ASP A 107 -0.75 -10.49 -26.53
N TYR A 108 -1.20 -11.74 -26.39
CA TYR A 108 -2.44 -12.21 -27.03
C TYR A 108 -3.68 -11.41 -26.60
N ARG A 109 -3.91 -11.27 -25.28
CA ARG A 109 -5.14 -10.68 -24.74
C ARG A 109 -5.22 -9.19 -25.06
N LEU A 110 -4.11 -8.46 -24.99
CA LEU A 110 -4.06 -7.02 -25.25
C LEU A 110 -3.99 -6.67 -26.74
N SER A 111 -3.70 -7.63 -27.62
CA SER A 111 -3.73 -7.42 -29.07
C SER A 111 -5.04 -7.90 -29.72
N THR A 112 -5.58 -9.04 -29.28
CA THR A 112 -6.65 -9.75 -30.00
C THR A 112 -8.02 -9.45 -29.44
N CYS A 113 -8.13 -9.30 -28.11
CA CYS A 113 -9.38 -9.00 -27.42
C CYS A 113 -9.17 -7.97 -26.29
N PRO A 114 -8.55 -6.81 -26.56
CA PRO A 114 -8.31 -5.78 -25.54
C PRO A 114 -9.59 -5.28 -24.89
N GLU A 115 -10.73 -5.32 -25.60
CA GLU A 115 -12.05 -4.92 -25.11
C GLU A 115 -12.55 -5.75 -23.92
N LEU A 116 -12.02 -6.96 -23.73
CA LEU A 116 -12.35 -7.82 -22.60
C LEU A 116 -11.47 -7.57 -21.37
N SER A 117 -10.43 -6.74 -21.52
CA SER A 117 -9.46 -6.46 -20.46
C SER A 117 -9.59 -5.02 -19.97
N LEU A 118 -9.75 -4.83 -18.67
CA LEU A 118 -9.98 -3.52 -18.04
C LEU A 118 -8.88 -3.21 -17.03
N GLY A 119 -8.47 -1.94 -16.96
CA GLY A 119 -7.52 -1.45 -15.97
C GLY A 119 -8.12 -0.33 -15.13
N VAL A 120 -7.77 -0.30 -13.85
CA VAL A 120 -8.05 0.82 -12.94
C VAL A 120 -6.79 1.66 -12.84
N PHE A 121 -6.88 2.92 -13.25
CA PHE A 121 -5.78 3.87 -13.26
C PHE A 121 -6.00 4.98 -12.26
N CYS A 122 -4.95 5.41 -11.59
CA CYS A 122 -4.95 6.59 -10.74
C CYS A 122 -3.96 7.63 -11.27
N THR A 123 -4.32 8.90 -11.19
CA THR A 123 -3.39 9.99 -11.50
C THR A 123 -2.50 10.25 -10.30
N VAL A 124 -1.19 10.03 -10.46
CA VAL A 124 -0.19 10.26 -9.43
C VAL A 124 0.78 11.33 -9.90
N VAL A 125 0.94 12.38 -9.10
CA VAL A 125 2.03 13.36 -9.27
C VAL A 125 3.21 12.83 -8.48
N PRO A 126 4.35 12.45 -9.11
CA PRO A 126 5.48 11.83 -8.41
C PRO A 126 5.95 12.62 -7.18
N GLU A 127 6.03 13.95 -7.28
CA GLU A 127 6.41 14.83 -6.17
C GLU A 127 5.44 14.78 -4.98
N LYS A 128 4.14 14.52 -5.22
CA LYS A 128 3.11 14.43 -4.18
C LYS A 128 3.00 13.03 -3.57
N ALA A 129 3.60 12.03 -4.21
CA ALA A 129 3.54 10.64 -3.77
C ALA A 129 4.36 10.38 -2.48
N LYS A 130 5.21 11.32 -2.04
CA LYS A 130 6.05 11.18 -0.83
C LYS A 130 6.84 9.85 -0.88
N ASN A 131 6.63 8.97 0.10
CA ASN A 131 7.26 7.65 0.22
C ASN A 131 6.39 6.52 -0.32
N TRP A 132 5.28 6.84 -0.99
CA TRP A 132 4.41 5.83 -1.58
C TRP A 132 4.98 5.40 -2.92
N THR A 133 5.23 4.10 -3.02
CA THR A 133 5.78 3.45 -4.21
C THR A 133 4.82 2.38 -4.68
N ILE A 134 4.71 2.25 -5.99
CA ILE A 134 4.03 1.15 -6.66
C ILE A 134 4.87 0.77 -7.88
N GLU A 135 4.94 -0.52 -8.15
CA GLU A 135 5.79 -1.13 -9.17
C GLU A 135 5.43 -0.65 -10.58
N THR A 136 4.18 -0.27 -10.80
CA THR A 136 3.69 0.25 -12.08
C THR A 136 4.03 1.71 -12.33
N LEU A 137 4.63 2.43 -11.37
CA LEU A 137 4.95 3.86 -11.51
C LEU A 137 6.05 4.12 -12.57
N ASP A 138 6.97 3.17 -12.72
CA ASP A 138 8.08 3.26 -13.67
C ASP A 138 7.61 3.07 -15.11
N THR A 139 6.65 2.16 -15.32
CA THR A 139 6.02 1.87 -16.61
C THR A 139 4.81 2.76 -16.90
N ALA A 140 4.37 3.57 -15.92
CA ALA A 140 3.24 4.47 -16.05
C ALA A 140 3.51 5.60 -17.04
N LYS A 141 2.48 5.94 -17.82
CA LYS A 141 2.56 6.99 -18.84
C LYS A 141 2.16 8.35 -18.27
N PRO A 142 2.69 9.45 -18.82
CA PRO A 142 2.14 10.77 -18.52
C PRO A 142 0.64 10.82 -18.82
N VAL A 143 -0.14 11.46 -17.94
CA VAL A 143 -1.57 11.69 -18.17
C VAL A 143 -1.78 12.64 -19.36
N GLU A 144 -0.91 13.64 -19.46
CA GLU A 144 -0.87 14.66 -20.50
C GLU A 144 0.60 14.99 -20.77
N THR A 145 1.02 15.06 -22.03
CA THR A 145 2.43 15.22 -22.43
C THR A 145 3.06 16.53 -21.98
N ASP A 146 2.27 17.59 -21.78
CA ASP A 146 2.76 18.94 -21.52
C ASP A 146 2.41 19.46 -20.12
N ARG A 147 1.93 18.58 -19.23
CA ARG A 147 1.57 18.99 -17.87
C ARG A 147 2.83 19.19 -17.04
N PRO A 148 3.07 20.37 -16.44
CA PRO A 148 4.33 20.71 -15.80
C PRO A 148 4.62 19.89 -14.53
N ASN A 149 3.60 19.26 -13.95
CA ASN A 149 3.74 18.47 -12.73
C ASN A 149 4.13 17.00 -12.99
N GLY A 150 4.35 16.59 -14.25
CA GLY A 150 4.76 15.22 -14.58
C GLY A 150 3.79 14.13 -14.11
N ALA A 151 2.50 14.45 -14.00
CA ALA A 151 1.48 13.50 -13.53
C ALA A 151 1.45 12.25 -14.41
N LYS A 152 1.53 11.07 -13.77
CA LYS A 152 1.48 9.77 -14.43
C LYS A 152 0.14 9.05 -14.18
N SER A 153 -0.34 8.33 -15.19
CA SER A 153 -1.47 7.42 -15.14
C SER A 153 -0.98 6.04 -14.70
N VAL A 154 -1.16 5.73 -13.42
CA VAL A 154 -0.60 4.55 -12.76
C VAL A 154 -1.65 3.46 -12.70
N LEU A 155 -1.33 2.26 -13.20
CA LEU A 155 -2.21 1.08 -13.13
C LEU A 155 -2.16 0.49 -11.72
N VAL A 156 -3.31 0.42 -11.04
CA VAL A 156 -3.39 -0.11 -9.65
C VAL A 156 -4.12 -1.44 -9.55
N ALA A 157 -4.96 -1.78 -10.54
CA ALA A 157 -5.66 -3.04 -10.63
C ALA A 157 -6.01 -3.32 -12.10
N HIS A 158 -6.19 -4.59 -12.45
CA HIS A 158 -6.59 -5.00 -13.78
C HIS A 158 -7.41 -6.28 -13.77
N ILE A 159 -8.20 -6.45 -14.82
CA ILE A 159 -8.88 -7.68 -15.20
C ILE A 159 -8.38 -8.00 -16.61
N VAL A 160 -7.88 -9.22 -16.81
CA VAL A 160 -7.33 -9.66 -18.09
C VAL A 160 -8.04 -10.94 -18.50
N ALA A 161 -8.81 -10.87 -19.57
CA ALA A 161 -9.64 -11.98 -20.00
C ALA A 161 -9.13 -12.61 -21.30
N THR A 162 -9.30 -13.92 -21.44
CA THR A 162 -9.16 -14.63 -22.71
C THR A 162 -10.55 -14.78 -23.32
N ARG A 163 -10.68 -14.50 -24.63
CA ARG A 163 -11.87 -14.89 -25.38
C ARG A 163 -11.89 -16.40 -25.63
N CYS A 164 -12.96 -17.07 -25.24
CA CYS A 164 -13.23 -18.50 -25.47
C CYS A 164 -14.63 -18.69 -26.06
N THR A 165 -14.94 -19.89 -26.56
CA THR A 165 -16.25 -20.21 -27.17
C THR A 165 -17.11 -21.19 -26.38
N GLY A 166 -16.56 -21.84 -25.36
CA GLY A 166 -17.29 -22.79 -24.52
C GLY A 166 -18.41 -22.13 -23.70
N ASN A 167 -19.52 -22.85 -23.52
CA ASN A 167 -20.62 -22.44 -22.63
C ASN A 167 -20.27 -22.53 -21.13
N THR A 168 -19.16 -23.18 -20.79
CA THR A 168 -18.68 -23.34 -19.42
C THR A 168 -17.18 -23.06 -19.41
N ILE A 169 -16.76 -22.11 -18.58
CA ILE A 169 -15.36 -21.72 -18.47
C ILE A 169 -14.61 -22.75 -17.64
N THR A 170 -13.54 -23.28 -18.24
CA THR A 170 -12.60 -24.21 -17.64
C THR A 170 -11.20 -23.59 -17.62
N ASP A 171 -10.27 -24.20 -16.89
CA ASP A 171 -8.88 -23.73 -16.88
C ASP A 171 -8.21 -23.78 -18.27
N LYS A 172 -8.68 -24.66 -19.17
CA LYS A 172 -8.20 -24.72 -20.55
C LYS A 172 -8.59 -23.48 -21.35
N ASP A 173 -9.76 -22.91 -21.06
CA ASP A 173 -10.25 -21.68 -21.72
C ASP A 173 -9.44 -20.44 -21.31
N MET A 174 -8.64 -20.54 -20.25
CA MET A 174 -7.71 -19.48 -19.86
C MET A 174 -6.42 -19.46 -20.70
N ASP A 175 -6.18 -20.49 -21.53
CA ASP A 175 -5.09 -20.52 -22.51
C ASP A 175 -5.43 -19.71 -23.78
N TYR A 176 -4.50 -19.63 -24.72
CA TYR A 176 -4.66 -18.88 -25.97
C TYR A 176 -4.22 -19.74 -27.17
N PRO A 177 -4.79 -19.52 -28.38
CA PRO A 177 -4.45 -20.30 -29.56
C PRO A 177 -3.02 -19.97 -29.99
N LYS A 178 -2.14 -20.98 -30.13
CA LYS A 178 -0.69 -20.73 -30.38
C LYS A 178 -0.39 -20.10 -31.73
N ASP A 179 -1.31 -20.20 -32.68
CA ASP A 179 -1.25 -19.63 -34.02
C ASP A 179 -2.00 -18.29 -34.14
N TRP A 180 -2.35 -17.64 -33.02
CA TRP A 180 -3.14 -16.41 -32.97
C TRP A 180 -2.57 -15.26 -33.81
N ARG A 181 -1.24 -15.13 -33.93
CA ARG A 181 -0.58 -14.08 -34.71
C ARG A 181 -0.84 -14.20 -36.21
N SER A 182 -1.08 -15.42 -36.69
CA SER A 182 -1.38 -15.69 -38.10
C SER A 182 -2.87 -15.53 -38.41
N ARG A 183 -3.74 -15.64 -37.40
CA ARG A 183 -5.19 -15.54 -37.51
C ARG A 183 -5.64 -14.07 -37.54
N HIS A 184 -5.60 -13.46 -38.71
CA HIS A 184 -6.11 -12.10 -38.91
C HIS A 184 -7.65 -12.09 -38.80
N GLY A 185 -8.18 -11.66 -37.64
CA GLY A 185 -9.62 -11.39 -37.43
C GLY A 185 -10.53 -12.60 -37.21
N ARG A 186 -10.01 -13.84 -37.28
CA ARG A 186 -10.74 -15.09 -37.01
C ARG A 186 -10.15 -15.82 -35.81
N SER A 187 -10.24 -15.23 -34.62
CA SER A 187 -9.65 -15.81 -33.39
C SER A 187 -10.68 -16.47 -32.48
N ALA A 188 -11.59 -17.28 -33.04
CA ALA A 188 -12.70 -17.86 -32.28
C ALA A 188 -12.62 -19.39 -32.11
N ASP A 189 -11.52 -20.04 -32.48
CA ASP A 189 -11.36 -21.47 -32.17
C ASP A 189 -10.31 -21.61 -31.06
N VAL A 190 -10.78 -21.48 -29.81
CA VAL A 190 -10.18 -22.00 -28.56
C VAL A 190 -11.30 -22.69 -27.79
#